data_AF-A0A0Q1CL99-F1
#
_entry.id   AF-A0A0Q1CL99-F1
#
_cell.length_a   1.000
_cell.length_b   1.000
_cell.length_c   1.000
_cell.angle_alpha   90.00
_cell.angle_beta   90.00
_cell.angle_gamma   90.00
#
_symmetry.space_group_name_H-M   'P 1'
#
loop_
_entity.id
_entity.type
_entity.pdbx_description
1 polymer ?
#
loop_
_entity_poly.entity_id
_entity_poly.type
_entity_poly.pdbx_seq_one_letter_code
_entity_poly.pdbx_strand_id
1 'polypeptide(L)'
;MLRPIAPLVEYVVYEDYIAEFLCINKEKQELECNGKCYLMERLNEQSDQKQQNLPRIALEEYPIGFVELLSFTIDNELVSASLNLNFYNNNYSFIFSSSDFHPPNKAC
;
A
#
# COMPACT_ATOMS: atom_id res chain seq x y z
N MET A 1 -7.59 15.95 1.84
CA MET A 1 -8.37 15.10 2.76
C MET A 1 -7.61 13.80 3.05
N LEU A 2 -6.48 13.85 3.76
CA LEU A 2 -5.65 12.66 4.03
C LEU A 2 -5.83 12.08 5.43
N ARG A 3 -6.60 12.78 6.28
CA ARG A 3 -6.82 12.40 7.68
C ARG A 3 -7.05 10.91 7.88
N PRO A 4 -7.97 10.19 7.20
CA PRO A 4 -8.26 8.79 7.52
C PRO A 4 -7.07 7.82 7.32
N ILE A 5 -6.11 8.17 6.47
CA ILE A 5 -4.96 7.31 6.14
C ILE A 5 -3.63 7.87 6.64
N ALA A 6 -3.61 9.10 7.15
CA ALA A 6 -2.38 9.79 7.54
C ALA A 6 -1.53 9.01 8.56
N PRO A 7 -2.09 8.43 9.66
CA PRO A 7 -1.30 7.65 10.61
C PRO A 7 -0.67 6.40 9.98
N LEU A 8 -1.36 5.79 9.03
CA LEU A 8 -0.87 4.60 8.33
C LEU A 8 0.29 4.95 7.38
N VAL A 9 0.17 6.06 6.66
CA VAL A 9 1.23 6.55 5.78
C VAL A 9 2.48 6.90 6.59
N GLU A 10 2.32 7.61 7.71
CA GLU A 10 3.44 7.95 8.60
C GLU A 10 4.12 6.69 9.15
N TYR A 11 3.34 5.69 9.56
CA TYR A 11 3.88 4.41 10.01
C TYR A 11 4.71 3.70 8.93
N VAL A 12 4.20 3.62 7.69
CA VAL A 12 4.90 2.94 6.60
C VAL A 12 6.17 3.68 6.18
N VAL A 13 6.15 5.01 6.17
CA VAL A 13 7.31 5.82 5.74
C VAL A 13 8.41 5.81 6.80
N TYR A 14 8.07 5.76 8.08
CA TYR A 14 9.02 5.88 9.20
C TYR A 14 9.04 4.65 10.10
N GLU A 15 8.75 3.45 9.57
CA GLU A 15 8.57 2.22 10.35
C GLU A 15 9.76 1.94 11.29
N ASP A 16 10.99 1.99 10.76
CA ASP A 16 12.21 1.74 11.54
C ASP A 16 12.37 2.73 12.70
N TYR A 17 12.18 4.03 12.42
CA TYR A 17 12.26 5.07 13.43
C TYR A 17 11.18 4.92 14.50
N ILE A 18 9.96 4.58 14.09
CA ILE A 18 8.84 4.38 15.00
C ILE A 18 9.10 3.15 15.88
N ALA A 19 9.57 2.04 15.30
CA ALA A 19 9.90 0.84 16.03
C ALA A 19 11.03 1.08 17.06
N GLU A 20 12.09 1.79 16.65
CA GLU A 20 13.27 2.03 17.48
C GLU A 20 13.06 3.09 18.56
N PHE A 21 12.34 4.19 18.26
CA PHE A 21 12.25 5.36 19.13
C PHE A 21 10.87 5.61 19.73
N LEU A 22 9.78 5.34 19.01
CA LEU A 22 8.42 5.71 19.44
C LEU A 22 7.56 4.55 19.97
N CYS A 23 7.98 3.30 19.76
CA CYS A 23 7.28 2.12 20.25
C CYS A 23 7.20 2.13 21.79
N ILE A 24 5.98 2.06 22.35
CA ILE A 24 5.77 2.05 23.81
C ILE A 24 6.03 0.66 24.44
N ASN A 25 6.00 -0.41 23.63
CA ASN A 25 6.17 -1.79 24.09
C ASN A 25 7.56 -2.39 23.74
N LYS A 26 8.62 -1.57 23.65
CA LYS A 26 9.98 -2.04 23.30
C LYS A 26 10.49 -3.16 24.19
N GLU A 27 10.16 -3.12 25.47
CA GLU A 27 10.60 -4.11 26.46
C GLU A 27 9.89 -5.46 26.34
N LYS A 28 8.75 -5.51 25.62
CA LYS A 28 7.95 -6.72 25.42
C LYS A 28 8.26 -7.33 24.05
N GLN A 29 9.47 -7.82 23.92
CA GLN A 29 9.99 -8.35 22.65
C GLN A 29 9.19 -9.56 22.13
N GLU A 30 8.56 -10.34 23.01
CA GLU A 30 7.67 -11.46 22.67
C GLU A 30 6.44 -11.06 21.84
N LEU A 31 6.07 -9.78 21.84
CA LEU A 31 4.90 -9.29 21.12
C LEU A 31 5.18 -8.92 19.65
N GLU A 32 6.44 -8.95 19.22
CA GLU A 32 6.87 -8.58 17.86
C GLU A 32 6.18 -7.29 17.36
N CYS A 33 6.16 -6.27 18.22
CA CYS A 33 5.29 -5.11 18.06
C CYS A 33 5.68 -4.23 16.87
N ASN A 34 6.99 -4.03 16.64
CA ASN A 34 7.52 -3.27 15.50
C ASN A 34 6.86 -1.88 15.33
N GLY A 35 6.56 -1.18 16.42
CA GLY A 35 5.93 0.15 16.35
C GLY A 35 4.40 0.16 16.16
N LYS A 36 3.74 -1.00 16.01
CA LYS A 36 2.27 -1.09 15.82
C LYS A 36 1.46 -0.51 16.98
N CYS A 37 2.00 -0.54 18.19
CA CYS A 37 1.36 0.07 19.35
C CYS A 37 1.25 1.60 19.25
N TYR A 38 2.28 2.25 18.70
CA TYR A 38 2.26 3.68 18.41
C TYR A 38 1.22 4.01 17.33
N LEU A 39 1.17 3.21 16.25
CA LEU A 39 0.13 3.34 15.21
C LEU A 39 -1.27 3.24 15.82
N MET A 40 -1.50 2.26 16.70
CA MET A 40 -2.79 2.08 17.36
C MET A 40 -3.20 3.29 18.20
N GLU A 41 -2.25 3.89 18.94
CA GLU A 41 -2.49 5.10 19.71
C GLU A 41 -2.91 6.27 18.81
N ARG A 42 -2.21 6.50 17.69
CA ARG A 42 -2.53 7.54 16.71
C ARG A 42 -3.91 7.35 16.08
N LEU A 43 -4.29 6.10 15.78
CA LEU A 43 -5.62 5.78 15.26
C LEU A 43 -6.73 6.06 16.29
N ASN A 44 -6.47 5.77 17.57
CA ASN A 44 -7.40 6.05 18.65
C ASN A 44 -7.56 7.55 18.91
N GLU A 45 -6.46 8.32 18.96
CA GLU A 45 -6.51 9.79 19.08
C GLU A 45 -7.35 10.42 17.96
N GLN A 46 -7.16 9.95 16.73
CA GLN A 46 -7.96 10.41 15.60
C GLN A 46 -9.44 10.05 15.76
N SER A 47 -9.76 8.93 16.40
CA SER A 47 -11.13 8.50 16.66
C SER A 47 -11.79 9.31 17.80
N ASP A 48 -11.04 9.67 18.83
CA ASP A 48 -11.53 10.46 19.97
C ASP A 48 -11.74 11.92 19.59
N GLN A 49 -10.89 12.47 18.70
CA GLN A 49 -11.13 13.79 18.12
C GLN A 49 -12.46 13.87 17.34
N LYS A 50 -12.98 12.75 16.80
CA LYS A 50 -14.32 12.73 16.16
C LYS A 50 -15.45 12.96 17.15
N GLN A 51 -15.25 12.70 18.45
CA GLN A 51 -16.27 12.94 19.48
C GLN A 51 -16.47 14.44 19.75
N GLN A 52 -15.49 15.28 19.40
CA GLN A 52 -15.58 16.74 19.51
C GLN A 52 -16.16 17.36 18.23
N ASN A 53 -17.48 17.28 18.03
CA ASN A 53 -18.23 18.07 17.03
C ASN A 53 -17.75 18.01 15.56
N LEU A 54 -16.97 17.01 15.16
CA LEU A 54 -16.62 16.80 13.76
C LEU A 54 -17.64 15.86 13.12
N PRO A 55 -18.17 16.17 11.92
CA PRO A 55 -19.06 15.26 11.21
C PRO A 55 -18.39 13.89 11.07
N ARG A 56 -19.15 12.82 11.34
CA ARG A 56 -18.68 11.44 11.16
C ARG A 56 -18.13 11.31 9.74
N ILE A 57 -16.97 10.68 9.61
CA ILE A 57 -16.40 10.35 8.30
C ILE A 57 -17.33 9.32 7.67
N ALA A 58 -18.30 9.78 6.88
CA ALA A 58 -19.15 8.96 6.03
C ALA A 58 -18.31 8.56 4.82
N LEU A 59 -17.75 7.35 4.86
CA LEU A 59 -17.02 6.81 3.70
C LEU A 59 -17.93 6.72 2.46
N GLU A 60 -19.24 6.65 2.68
CA GLU A 60 -20.26 6.72 1.62
C GLU A 60 -20.25 8.06 0.85
N GLU A 61 -19.83 9.15 1.51
CA GLU A 61 -19.73 10.49 0.90
C GLU A 61 -18.35 10.77 0.30
N TYR A 62 -17.40 9.83 0.44
CA TYR A 62 -16.07 10.00 -0.14
C TYR A 62 -16.16 9.83 -1.66
N PRO A 63 -15.63 10.77 -2.45
CA PRO A 63 -15.67 10.64 -3.90
C PRO A 63 -14.86 9.41 -4.32
N ILE A 64 -15.56 8.39 -4.82
CA ILE A 64 -14.95 7.24 -5.47
C ILE A 64 -14.47 7.71 -6.85
N GLY A 65 -13.29 8.32 -6.86
CA GLY A 65 -12.60 8.72 -8.08
C GLY A 65 -11.92 7.52 -8.73
N PHE A 66 -11.59 7.66 -10.02
CA PHE A 66 -10.72 6.69 -10.69
C PHE A 66 -9.34 6.73 -10.02
N VAL A 67 -8.90 5.58 -9.50
CA VAL A 67 -7.53 5.39 -9.00
C VAL A 67 -6.71 4.90 -10.18
N GLU A 68 -5.86 5.78 -10.72
CA GLU A 68 -4.84 5.37 -11.68
C GLU A 68 -3.63 4.85 -10.90
N LEU A 69 -3.42 3.53 -10.93
CA LEU A 69 -2.22 2.92 -10.39
C LEU A 69 -1.03 3.35 -11.26
N LEU A 70 -0.21 4.26 -10.75
CA LEU A 70 1.06 4.60 -11.37
C LEU A 70 1.94 3.35 -11.37
N SER A 71 2.17 2.78 -12.56
CA SER A 71 3.21 1.78 -12.75
C SER A 71 4.55 2.50 -12.72
N PHE A 72 5.35 2.22 -11.69
CA PHE A 72 6.75 2.64 -11.66
C PHE A 72 7.62 1.47 -12.10
N THR A 73 8.52 1.74 -13.03
CA THR A 73 9.63 0.83 -13.32
C THR A 73 10.75 1.18 -12.37
N ILE A 74 11.12 0.24 -11.49
CA ILE A 74 12.38 0.36 -10.76
C ILE A 74 13.47 0.08 -11.79
N ASP A 75 14.14 1.13 -12.25
CA ASP A 75 15.32 0.99 -13.09
C ASP A 75 16.45 0.43 -12.22
N ASN A 76 16.53 -0.90 -12.16
CA ASN A 76 17.74 -1.56 -11.68
C ASN A 76 18.82 -1.26 -12.71
N GLU A 77 19.74 -0.33 -12.42
CA GLU A 77 20.97 -0.21 -13.20
C GLU A 77 21.68 -1.57 -13.19
N LEU A 78 21.56 -2.30 -14.29
CA LEU A 78 22.25 -3.57 -14.49
C LEU A 78 23.74 -3.28 -14.63
N VAL A 79 24.48 -3.42 -13.53
CA VAL A 79 25.94 -3.54 -13.56
C VAL A 79 26.26 -4.78 -14.40
N SER A 80 26.72 -4.54 -15.61
CA SER A 80 26.95 -5.58 -16.61
C SER A 80 28.20 -6.38 -16.25
N ALA A 81 28.04 -7.47 -15.48
CA ALA A 81 29.04 -8.54 -15.45
C ALA A 81 28.80 -9.44 -16.66
N SER A 82 29.70 -9.40 -17.66
CA SER A 82 29.58 -10.21 -18.87
C SER A 82 29.81 -11.70 -18.55
N LEU A 83 28.75 -12.44 -18.26
CA LEU A 83 28.76 -13.89 -18.28
C LEU A 83 28.13 -14.37 -19.59
N ASN A 84 28.94 -14.99 -20.46
CA ASN A 84 28.45 -15.69 -21.65
C ASN A 84 27.65 -16.91 -21.20
N LEU A 85 26.34 -16.75 -21.09
CA LEU A 85 25.44 -17.83 -20.73
C LEU A 85 24.35 -17.91 -21.80
N ASN A 86 24.34 -19.05 -22.52
CA ASN A 86 23.30 -19.38 -23.49
C ASN A 86 22.02 -19.72 -22.74
N PHE A 87 21.23 -18.70 -22.43
CA PHE A 87 19.93 -18.87 -21.80
C PHE A 87 18.81 -18.85 -22.83
N TYR A 88 17.76 -19.64 -22.55
CA TYR A 88 16.50 -19.53 -23.27
C TYR A 88 15.92 -18.13 -23.07
N ASN A 89 15.88 -17.35 -24.15
CA ASN A 89 15.31 -16.01 -24.10
C ASN A 89 13.81 -16.09 -24.37
N ASN A 90 13.00 -15.98 -23.32
CA ASN A 90 11.55 -15.96 -23.46
C ASN A 90 11.08 -14.54 -23.77
N ASN A 91 10.83 -14.27 -25.04
CA ASN A 91 10.32 -12.98 -25.51
C ASN A 91 8.80 -12.81 -25.30
N TYR A 92 8.18 -13.64 -24.46
CA TYR A 92 6.77 -13.50 -24.15
C TYR A 92 6.52 -12.24 -23.33
N SER A 93 5.75 -11.32 -23.89
CA SER A 93 5.16 -10.19 -23.17
C SER A 93 3.67 -10.44 -22.98
N PHE A 94 3.21 -10.53 -21.73
CA PHE A 94 1.77 -10.58 -21.44
C PHE A 94 1.13 -9.23 -21.79
N ILE A 95 0.18 -9.25 -22.73
CA ILE A 95 -0.62 -8.08 -23.07
C ILE A 95 -1.98 -8.28 -22.40
N PHE A 96 -2.26 -7.47 -21.39
CA PHE A 96 -3.55 -7.49 -20.73
C PHE A 96 -4.63 -6.96 -21.69
N SER A 97 -5.64 -7.78 -21.98
CA SER A 97 -6.86 -7.34 -22.66
C SER A 97 -8.00 -7.36 -21.66
N SER A 98 -8.66 -6.22 -21.47
CA SER A 98 -9.87 -6.10 -20.65
C SER A 98 -11.14 -6.53 -21.39
N SER A 99 -11.01 -7.06 -22.62
CA SER A 99 -12.16 -7.60 -23.35
C SER A 99 -12.59 -8.92 -22.70
N ASP A 100 -13.79 -8.97 -22.14
CA ASP A 100 -14.39 -10.22 -21.72
C ASP A 100 -14.52 -11.14 -22.93
N PHE A 101 -13.80 -12.27 -22.92
CA PHE A 101 -13.93 -13.29 -23.95
C PHE A 101 -15.31 -13.95 -23.80
N HIS A 102 -16.31 -13.41 -24.49
CA HIS A 102 -17.61 -14.04 -24.59
C HIS A 102 -17.77 -14.72 -25.96
N PRO A 103 -18.39 -15.92 -26.00
CA PRO A 103 -18.68 -16.60 -27.25
C PRO A 103 -19.54 -15.72 -28.17
N PRO A 104 -19.47 -15.91 -29.50
CA PRO A 104 -20.26 -15.12 -30.43
C PRO A 104 -21.76 -15.26 -30.12
N ASN A 105 -22.45 -14.12 -30.00
CA ASN A 105 -23.90 -14.11 -29.86
C ASN A 105 -24.51 -14.73 -31.12
N LYS A 106 -25.18 -15.87 -30.96
CA LYS A 106 -26.01 -16.43 -32.02
C LYS A 106 -27.16 -15.46 -32.24
N ALA A 107 -27.13 -14.73 -33.37
CA ALA A 107 -28.31 -14.04 -33.85
C ALA A 107 -29.37 -15.10 -34.20
N CYS A 108 -30.52 -15.02 -33.53
CA CYS A 108 -31.75 -15.69 -33.93
C CYS A 108 -32.78 -14.61 -34.26
#